data_AF-A0A932BAL9-F1
#
_entry.id   AF-A0A932BAL9-F1
#
_cell.length_a   1.000
_cell.length_b   1.000
_cell.length_c   1.000
_cell.angle_alpha   90.00
_cell.angle_beta   90.00
_cell.angle_gamma   90.00
#
_symmetry.space_group_name_H-M   'P 1'
#
loop_
_entity.id
_entity.type
_entity.pdbx_description
1 polymer ?
#
loop_
_entity_poly.entity_id
_entity_poly.type
_entity_poly.pdbx_seq_one_letter_code
_entity_poly.pdbx_strand_id
1 'polypeptide(L)'
;MKKYLISLGLLAGLGANVQAQDIYGGIGLPGLYTLGYAHPVSQSWGVRGEYAGGLSASANGTDNGVRYDATFKSSRAGLFADWFPFNGGFRLVGGVTANDTKLTVNGVGGPNTTIGNVTTDTTGKKFNVNLKYPSTTAYLGLGYGHHVSTKGLGFYADVGVTLGSFTAEIDTDLVGYNGITQADVEAQKKKMHDSLGGLSYLPSVSVGMVYRF
;
A
#
# COMPACT_ATOMS: atom_id res chain seq x y z
N MET A 1 9.92 -0.51 26.20
CA MET A 1 9.81 -1.14 24.85
C MET A 1 9.04 -2.45 24.97
N LYS A 2 7.71 -2.43 24.76
CA LYS A 2 6.89 -3.66 24.78
C LYS A 2 6.67 -4.10 23.32
N LYS A 3 7.21 -5.27 22.98
CA LYS A 3 7.00 -5.92 21.68
C LYS A 3 5.63 -6.59 21.74
N TYR A 4 4.66 -6.10 20.96
CA TYR A 4 3.39 -6.79 20.78
C TYR A 4 3.61 -7.88 19.72
N LEU A 5 3.66 -9.13 20.16
CA LEU A 5 3.52 -10.31 19.32
C LEU A 5 2.04 -10.42 18.95
N ILE A 6 1.70 -10.16 17.69
CA ILE A 6 0.36 -10.45 17.17
C ILE A 6 0.40 -11.88 16.66
N SER A 7 -0.04 -12.82 17.50
CA SER A 7 -0.34 -14.20 17.12
C SER A 7 -1.66 -14.20 16.36
N LEU A 8 -1.62 -14.38 15.04
CA LEU A 8 -2.83 -14.57 14.23
C LEU A 8 -3.29 -16.03 14.35
N GLY A 9 -3.94 -16.36 15.47
CA GLY A 9 -4.59 -17.65 15.68
C GLY A 9 -6.08 -17.52 15.40
N LEU A 10 -6.50 -17.72 14.15
CA LEU A 10 -7.92 -17.90 13.81
C LEU A 10 -8.25 -19.40 13.92
N LEU A 11 -8.62 -19.84 15.12
CA LEU A 11 -9.47 -21.02 15.29
C LEU A 11 -10.90 -20.59 15.01
N ALA A 12 -11.48 -21.06 13.90
CA ALA A 12 -12.91 -21.04 13.68
C ALA A 12 -13.34 -22.41 13.15
N GLY A 13 -13.67 -23.31 14.08
CA GLY A 13 -14.48 -24.48 13.76
C GLY A 13 -15.95 -24.05 13.70
N LEU A 14 -16.51 -23.97 12.50
CA LEU A 14 -17.95 -23.89 12.26
C LEU A 14 -18.30 -24.67 10.99
N GLY A 15 -19.04 -25.76 11.16
CA GLY A 15 -19.90 -26.41 10.16
C GLY A 15 -19.22 -26.94 8.89
N ALA A 16 -18.98 -28.24 8.84
CA ALA A 16 -18.49 -28.95 7.65
C ALA A 16 -19.53 -28.92 6.50
N ASN A 17 -19.49 -27.89 5.67
CA ASN A 17 -19.75 -28.06 4.24
C ASN A 17 -18.37 -28.26 3.59
N VAL A 18 -18.17 -29.39 2.92
CA VAL A 18 -16.94 -29.66 2.15
C VAL A 18 -16.96 -28.78 0.90
N GLN A 19 -16.74 -27.48 1.09
CA GLN A 19 -16.47 -26.55 0.00
C GLN A 19 -14.97 -26.56 -0.25
N ALA A 20 -14.58 -26.77 -1.52
CA ALA A 20 -13.19 -26.81 -1.92
C ALA A 20 -12.51 -25.47 -1.63
N GLN A 21 -11.29 -25.53 -1.10
CA GLN A 21 -10.56 -24.35 -0.62
C GLN A 21 -9.47 -23.97 -1.61
N ASP A 22 -9.08 -22.71 -1.62
CA ASP A 22 -8.10 -22.19 -2.56
C ASP A 22 -6.83 -21.75 -1.84
N ILE A 23 -5.68 -22.12 -2.42
CA ILE A 23 -4.47 -21.33 -2.30
C ILE A 23 -4.23 -20.62 -3.62
N TYR A 24 -3.71 -19.40 -3.57
CA TYR A 24 -3.45 -18.63 -4.78
C TYR A 24 -2.19 -17.80 -4.64
N GLY A 25 -1.60 -17.51 -5.79
CA GLY A 25 -0.44 -16.64 -5.89
C GLY A 25 -0.46 -15.88 -7.20
N GLY A 26 0.11 -14.68 -7.19
CA GLY A 26 0.08 -13.80 -8.35
C GLY A 26 1.03 -12.63 -8.23
N ILE A 27 0.87 -11.70 -9.16
CA ILE A 27 1.64 -10.46 -9.22
C ILE A 27 0.69 -9.27 -9.32
N GLY A 28 1.15 -8.11 -8.84
CA GLY A 28 0.40 -6.88 -8.94
C GLY A 28 0.50 -5.97 -7.74
N LEU A 29 -0.06 -4.77 -7.87
CA LEU A 29 0.00 -3.69 -6.91
C LEU A 29 -1.07 -3.85 -5.81
N PRO A 30 -0.80 -3.40 -4.56
CA PRO A 30 0.36 -2.61 -4.14
C PRO A 30 1.63 -3.44 -3.83
N GLY A 31 1.60 -4.77 -3.95
CA GLY A 31 2.79 -5.61 -3.83
C GLY A 31 3.56 -5.76 -5.15
N LEU A 32 4.55 -6.66 -5.16
CA LEU A 32 5.08 -7.24 -6.39
C LEU A 32 4.46 -8.63 -6.59
N TYR A 33 4.42 -9.43 -5.52
CA TYR A 33 3.77 -10.74 -5.47
C TYR A 33 2.64 -10.75 -4.45
N THR A 34 1.68 -11.64 -4.66
CA THR A 34 0.58 -11.95 -3.73
C THR A 34 0.58 -13.44 -3.43
N LEU A 35 0.30 -13.78 -2.18
CA LEU A 35 -0.02 -15.13 -1.74
C LEU A 35 -1.27 -15.05 -0.87
N GLY A 36 -2.20 -15.97 -1.07
CA GLY A 36 -3.41 -15.94 -0.28
C GLY A 36 -4.13 -17.29 -0.21
N TYR A 37 -5.14 -17.28 0.64
CA TYR A 37 -6.02 -18.39 0.90
C TYR A 37 -7.47 -17.92 0.79
N ALA A 38 -8.32 -18.69 0.12
CA ALA A 38 -9.75 -18.43 0.00
C ALA A 38 -10.56 -19.59 0.54
N HIS A 39 -11.61 -19.25 1.27
CA HIS A 39 -12.58 -20.19 1.82
C HIS A 39 -13.98 -19.80 1.35
N PRO A 40 -14.65 -20.62 0.51
CA PRO A 40 -16.05 -20.43 0.22
C PRO A 40 -16.88 -20.64 1.49
N VAL A 41 -17.87 -19.77 1.71
CA VAL A 41 -18.80 -19.84 2.84
C VAL A 41 -20.19 -20.30 2.38
N SER A 42 -20.56 -19.95 1.15
CA SER A 42 -21.78 -20.41 0.48
C SER A 42 -21.57 -20.41 -1.04
N GLN A 43 -22.62 -20.60 -1.83
CA GLN A 43 -22.56 -20.43 -3.28
C GLN A 43 -22.34 -18.98 -3.72
N SER A 44 -22.75 -18.01 -2.90
CA SER A 44 -22.70 -16.59 -3.25
C SER A 44 -21.68 -15.81 -2.41
N TRP A 45 -21.03 -16.42 -1.43
CA TRP A 45 -20.09 -15.75 -0.53
C TRP A 45 -18.82 -16.57 -0.30
N GLY A 46 -17.69 -15.88 -0.28
CA GLY A 46 -16.39 -16.40 0.16
C GLY A 46 -15.65 -15.39 1.02
N VAL A 47 -14.65 -15.87 1.75
CA VAL A 47 -13.72 -15.03 2.50
C VAL A 47 -12.29 -15.34 2.10
N ARG A 48 -11.43 -14.32 2.10
CA ARG A 48 -10.02 -14.44 1.73
C ARG A 48 -9.11 -13.76 2.71
N GLY A 49 -7.97 -14.40 2.97
CA GLY A 49 -6.80 -13.77 3.59
C GLY A 49 -5.67 -13.73 2.57
N GLU A 50 -4.97 -12.60 2.47
CA GLU A 50 -3.86 -12.48 1.53
C GLU A 50 -2.72 -11.62 2.09
N TYR A 51 -1.51 -11.89 1.61
CA TYR A 51 -0.33 -11.05 1.79
C TYR A 51 0.21 -10.66 0.41
N ALA A 52 0.41 -9.36 0.20
CA ALA A 52 1.08 -8.79 -0.95
C ALA A 52 2.37 -8.10 -0.50
N GLY A 53 3.50 -8.40 -1.14
CA GLY A 53 4.80 -7.89 -0.70
C GLY A 53 5.83 -7.83 -1.81
N GLY A 54 7.05 -7.44 -1.46
CA GLY A 54 8.18 -7.43 -2.38
C GLY A 54 8.30 -6.19 -3.27
N LEU A 55 7.40 -5.20 -3.17
CA LEU A 55 7.53 -3.97 -3.95
C LEU A 55 8.53 -3.02 -3.28
N SER A 56 9.65 -2.79 -3.95
CA SER A 56 10.66 -1.80 -3.57
C SER A 56 11.22 -1.15 -4.83
N ALA A 57 11.13 0.17 -4.91
CA ALA A 57 11.69 0.94 -6.03
C ALA A 57 12.49 2.12 -5.47
N SER A 58 13.64 2.41 -6.07
CA SER A 58 14.50 3.51 -5.65
C SER A 58 14.88 4.36 -6.86
N ALA A 59 14.98 5.66 -6.65
CA ALA A 59 15.42 6.63 -7.64
C ALA A 59 16.33 7.65 -6.95
N ASN A 60 17.37 8.10 -7.64
CA ASN A 60 18.23 9.17 -7.13
C ASN A 60 18.48 10.20 -8.23
N GLY A 61 18.87 11.40 -7.84
CA GLY A 61 19.10 12.48 -8.79
C GLY A 61 19.52 13.78 -8.12
N THR A 62 19.55 14.83 -8.91
CA THR A 62 19.76 16.20 -8.44
C THR A 62 18.70 17.08 -9.05
N ASP A 63 17.97 17.80 -8.22
CA ASP A 63 16.96 18.77 -8.63
C ASP A 63 17.17 20.07 -7.86
N ASN A 64 17.18 21.21 -8.57
CA ASN A 64 17.41 22.54 -8.00
C ASN A 64 18.61 22.64 -7.02
N GLY A 65 19.70 21.93 -7.32
CA GLY A 65 20.91 21.90 -6.49
C GLY A 65 20.82 20.98 -5.26
N VAL A 66 19.70 20.29 -5.05
CA VAL A 66 19.51 19.27 -4.00
C VAL A 66 19.73 17.89 -4.60
N ARG A 67 20.71 17.15 -4.08
CA ARG A 67 20.85 15.73 -4.37
C ARG A 67 19.82 14.97 -3.55
N TYR A 68 19.10 14.05 -4.16
CA TYR A 68 18.10 13.23 -3.46
C TYR A 68 18.26 11.74 -3.74
N ASP A 69 17.87 10.94 -2.75
CA ASP A 69 17.70 9.51 -2.82
C ASP A 69 16.29 9.16 -2.33
N ALA A 70 15.42 8.75 -3.26
CA ALA A 70 14.05 8.36 -3.04
C ALA A 70 13.91 6.84 -3.03
N THR A 71 13.14 6.30 -2.08
CA THR A 71 12.84 4.87 -1.97
C THR A 71 11.37 4.67 -1.61
N PHE A 72 10.64 3.98 -2.48
CA PHE A 72 9.28 3.51 -2.25
C PHE A 72 9.29 2.05 -1.83
N LYS A 73 8.55 1.71 -0.78
CA LYS A 73 8.34 0.33 -0.32
C LYS A 73 6.87 0.12 -0.05
N SER A 74 6.34 -1.04 -0.45
CA SER A 74 4.96 -1.40 -0.18
C SER A 74 4.80 -2.88 0.12
N SER A 75 4.06 -3.15 1.19
CA SER A 75 3.49 -4.46 1.49
C SER A 75 2.15 -4.30 2.19
N ARG A 76 1.32 -5.34 2.12
CA ARG A 76 -0.06 -5.34 2.60
C ARG A 76 -0.48 -6.74 3.02
N ALA A 77 -1.11 -6.86 4.19
CA ALA A 77 -1.93 -8.02 4.53
C ALA A 77 -3.41 -7.61 4.44
N GLY A 78 -4.29 -8.51 4.03
CA GLY A 78 -5.70 -8.19 3.83
C GLY A 78 -6.64 -9.31 4.22
N LEU A 79 -7.83 -8.92 4.69
CA LEU A 79 -8.98 -9.79 4.87
C LEU A 79 -10.13 -9.26 4.02
N PHE A 80 -10.73 -10.13 3.22
CA PHE A 80 -11.75 -9.76 2.25
C PHE A 80 -12.96 -10.69 2.34
N ALA A 81 -14.12 -10.12 2.06
CA ALA A 81 -15.33 -10.85 1.73
C ALA A 81 -15.59 -10.67 0.23
N ASP A 82 -15.87 -11.79 -0.44
CA ASP A 82 -16.22 -11.83 -1.85
C ASP A 82 -17.69 -12.20 -1.99
N TRP A 83 -18.45 -11.34 -2.65
CA TRP A 83 -19.83 -11.60 -3.02
C TRP A 83 -19.91 -11.95 -4.51
N PHE A 84 -20.54 -13.08 -4.83
CA PHE A 84 -20.71 -13.60 -6.18
C PHE A 84 -22.16 -13.41 -6.64
N PRO A 85 -22.55 -12.23 -7.17
CA PRO A 85 -23.94 -11.92 -7.49
C PRO A 85 -24.54 -12.81 -8.58
N PHE A 86 -23.70 -13.38 -9.45
CA PHE A 86 -24.12 -14.21 -10.59
C PHE A 86 -23.76 -15.69 -10.42
N ASN A 87 -23.34 -16.12 -9.23
CA ASN A 87 -22.88 -17.48 -8.96
C ASN A 87 -21.89 -17.99 -10.04
N GLY A 88 -20.92 -17.14 -10.41
CA GLY A 88 -19.86 -17.43 -11.36
C GLY A 88 -18.56 -16.75 -10.93
N GLY A 89 -17.57 -16.67 -11.82
CA GLY A 89 -16.24 -16.14 -11.47
C GLY A 89 -16.24 -14.67 -11.03
N PHE A 90 -17.19 -13.85 -11.48
CA PHE A 90 -17.26 -12.43 -11.13
C PHE A 90 -17.65 -12.22 -9.65
N ARG A 91 -16.92 -11.32 -8.98
CA ARG A 91 -17.14 -10.98 -7.57
C ARG A 91 -17.01 -9.49 -7.27
N LEU A 92 -17.81 -9.04 -6.32
CA LEU A 92 -17.64 -7.78 -5.61
C LEU A 92 -16.84 -8.03 -4.34
N VAL A 93 -15.85 -7.20 -4.08
CA VAL A 93 -14.88 -7.40 -3.00
C VAL A 93 -14.97 -6.25 -2.01
N GLY A 94 -15.20 -6.57 -0.75
CA GLY A 94 -15.09 -5.64 0.36
C GLY A 94 -14.10 -6.16 1.39
N GLY A 95 -13.29 -5.31 1.98
CA GLY A 95 -12.31 -5.78 2.96
C GLY A 95 -11.63 -4.71 3.77
N VAL A 96 -10.70 -5.16 4.59
CA VAL A 96 -9.81 -4.33 5.40
C VAL A 96 -8.38 -4.80 5.18
N THR A 97 -7.45 -3.86 5.21
CA THR A 97 -6.05 -4.12 4.91
C THR A 97 -5.15 -3.50 5.97
N ALA A 98 -4.08 -4.20 6.29
CA ALA A 98 -2.97 -3.72 7.10
C ALA A 98 -1.78 -3.42 6.16
N ASN A 99 -1.33 -2.17 6.13
CA ASN A 99 -0.37 -1.67 5.14
C ASN A 99 0.96 -1.25 5.78
N ASP A 100 2.07 -1.59 5.12
CA ASP A 100 3.36 -0.91 5.28
C ASP A 100 3.75 -0.35 3.91
N THR A 101 3.16 0.80 3.59
CA THR A 101 3.45 1.53 2.34
C THR A 101 4.01 2.90 2.67
N LYS A 102 5.21 3.17 2.17
CA LYS A 102 5.93 4.42 2.44
C LYS A 102 6.81 4.84 1.27
N LEU A 103 6.95 6.15 1.10
CA LEU A 103 7.95 6.79 0.27
C LEU A 103 8.88 7.59 1.18
N THR A 104 10.17 7.27 1.16
CA THR A 104 11.21 8.04 1.85
C THR A 104 12.04 8.77 0.81
N VAL A 105 12.21 10.07 0.98
CA VAL A 105 13.10 10.92 0.17
C VAL A 105 14.12 11.53 1.11
N ASN A 106 15.40 11.24 0.89
CA ASN A 106 16.49 11.87 1.62
C ASN A 106 17.14 12.90 0.70
N GLY A 107 17.06 14.17 1.07
CA GLY A 107 17.63 15.29 0.30
C GLY A 107 18.82 15.90 1.01
N VAL A 108 19.88 16.21 0.25
CA VAL A 108 21.04 16.96 0.72
C VAL A 108 21.28 18.13 -0.22
N GLY A 109 21.27 19.34 0.34
CA GLY A 109 21.51 20.57 -0.40
C GLY A 109 22.95 20.72 -0.87
N GLY A 110 23.12 21.45 -1.97
CA GLY A 110 24.41 21.80 -2.57
C GLY A 110 24.66 23.32 -2.57
N PRO A 111 25.77 23.75 -3.21
CA PRO A 111 26.25 25.14 -3.15
C PRO A 111 25.35 26.16 -3.87
N ASN A 112 24.49 25.70 -4.79
CA ASN A 112 23.54 26.53 -5.53
C ASN A 112 22.14 25.92 -5.44
N THR A 113 21.60 25.84 -4.22
CA THR A 113 20.28 25.27 -3.98
C THR A 113 19.21 26.33 -4.12
N THR A 114 18.18 26.06 -4.92
CA THR A 114 17.07 27.00 -5.12
C THR A 114 15.86 26.59 -4.29
N ILE A 115 15.47 27.44 -3.34
CA ILE A 115 14.30 27.26 -2.48
C ILE A 115 13.31 28.39 -2.80
N GLY A 116 12.19 28.06 -3.47
CA GLY A 116 11.29 29.07 -4.00
C GLY A 116 11.99 29.92 -5.07
N ASN A 117 12.16 31.22 -4.81
CA ASN A 117 12.84 32.16 -5.72
C ASN A 117 14.24 32.57 -5.24
N VAL A 118 14.77 31.94 -4.18
CA VAL A 118 16.07 32.26 -3.60
C VAL A 118 17.06 31.14 -3.89
N THR A 119 18.19 31.49 -4.51
CA THR A 119 19.34 30.57 -4.65
C THR A 119 20.32 30.83 -3.52
N THR A 120 20.70 29.79 -2.80
CA THR A 120 21.64 29.89 -1.69
C THR A 120 22.44 28.62 -1.50
N ASP A 121 23.57 28.74 -0.80
CA ASP A 121 24.39 27.60 -0.43
C ASP A 121 23.71 26.84 0.70
N THR A 122 23.24 25.63 0.45
CA THR A 122 22.73 24.76 1.51
C THR A 122 23.57 23.48 1.60
N THR A 123 24.87 23.58 1.29
CA THR A 123 25.78 22.45 1.27
C THR A 123 25.76 21.72 2.60
N GLY A 124 25.46 20.42 2.55
CA GLY A 124 25.42 19.55 3.73
C GLY A 124 24.14 19.70 4.58
N LYS A 125 23.21 20.58 4.20
CA LYS A 125 21.89 20.69 4.83
C LYS A 125 20.98 19.57 4.34
N LYS A 126 20.22 18.99 5.26
CA LYS A 126 19.28 17.90 4.98
C LYS A 126 17.85 18.40 4.81
N PHE A 127 17.14 17.76 3.89
CA PHE A 127 15.70 17.90 3.72
C PHE A 127 15.11 16.53 3.42
N ASN A 128 14.72 15.82 4.48
CA ASN A 128 14.18 14.48 4.40
C ASN A 128 12.65 14.54 4.46
N VAL A 129 11.98 13.77 3.61
CA VAL A 129 10.52 13.66 3.56
C VAL A 129 10.13 12.19 3.64
N ASN A 130 9.23 11.86 4.57
CA ASN A 130 8.62 10.55 4.68
C ASN A 130 7.12 10.68 4.42
N LEU A 131 6.64 10.06 3.34
CA LEU A 131 5.22 9.89 3.10
C LEU A 131 4.80 8.49 3.56
N LYS A 132 3.84 8.41 4.46
CA LYS A 132 3.33 7.14 5.00
C LYS A 132 1.86 6.97 4.63
N TYR A 133 1.51 5.80 4.12
CA TYR A 133 0.12 5.41 3.91
C TYR A 133 -0.48 4.93 5.24
N PRO A 134 -1.81 5.05 5.46
CA PRO A 134 -2.43 4.59 6.69
C PRO A 134 -2.20 3.10 6.92
N SER A 135 -1.86 2.75 8.18
CA SER A 135 -1.57 1.36 8.56
C SER A 135 -2.78 0.44 8.39
N THR A 136 -3.99 0.99 8.46
CA THR A 136 -5.23 0.24 8.25
C THR A 136 -6.15 1.02 7.31
N THR A 137 -6.65 0.37 6.26
CA THR A 137 -7.58 0.98 5.29
C THR A 137 -8.69 0.02 4.89
N ALA A 138 -9.85 0.57 4.58
CA ALA A 138 -10.91 -0.16 3.90
C ALA A 138 -10.53 -0.42 2.43
N TYR A 139 -11.01 -1.53 1.88
CA TYR A 139 -10.80 -1.93 0.50
C TYR A 139 -12.14 -2.19 -0.18
N LEU A 140 -12.25 -1.72 -1.43
CA LEU A 140 -13.35 -2.01 -2.33
C LEU A 140 -12.79 -2.42 -3.68
N GLY A 141 -13.36 -3.46 -4.30
CA GLY A 141 -12.89 -3.92 -5.59
C GLY A 141 -13.87 -4.82 -6.32
N LEU A 142 -13.43 -5.19 -7.52
CA LEU A 142 -14.05 -6.16 -8.41
C LEU A 142 -13.02 -7.26 -8.66
N GLY A 143 -13.49 -8.49 -8.76
CA GLY A 143 -12.61 -9.62 -9.05
C GLY A 143 -13.25 -10.62 -10.00
N TYR A 144 -12.40 -11.49 -10.52
CA TYR A 144 -12.78 -12.70 -11.23
C TYR A 144 -11.99 -13.88 -10.66
N GLY A 145 -12.64 -15.03 -10.46
CA GLY A 145 -12.02 -16.26 -9.93
C GLY A 145 -12.65 -16.71 -8.60
N HIS A 146 -12.02 -17.66 -7.90
CA HIS A 146 -12.42 -18.20 -6.58
C HIS A 146 -13.80 -18.89 -6.45
N HIS A 147 -14.66 -18.84 -7.47
CA HIS A 147 -16.01 -19.42 -7.40
C HIS A 147 -16.12 -20.90 -7.81
N VAL A 148 -15.25 -21.40 -8.70
CA VAL A 148 -15.46 -22.69 -9.40
C VAL A 148 -15.50 -23.89 -8.42
N SER A 149 -16.49 -24.78 -8.54
CA SER A 149 -16.65 -25.90 -7.60
C SER A 149 -15.72 -27.10 -7.83
N THR A 150 -14.98 -27.12 -8.94
CA THR A 150 -14.12 -28.25 -9.33
C THR A 150 -12.69 -28.04 -8.85
N LYS A 151 -12.07 -29.08 -8.30
CA LYS A 151 -10.66 -29.09 -7.91
C LYS A 151 -9.74 -28.88 -9.12
N GLY A 152 -8.59 -28.26 -8.90
CA GLY A 152 -7.57 -28.06 -9.93
C GLY A 152 -7.10 -26.61 -10.05
N LEU A 153 -6.47 -26.32 -11.19
CA LEU A 153 -5.90 -25.01 -11.49
C LEU A 153 -6.97 -24.05 -12.03
N GLY A 154 -6.84 -22.78 -11.64
CA GLY A 154 -7.60 -21.68 -12.18
C GLY A 154 -6.76 -20.40 -12.21
N PHE A 155 -7.39 -19.30 -12.62
CA PHE A 155 -6.79 -17.97 -12.57
C PHE A 155 -7.67 -17.03 -11.75
N TYR A 156 -7.08 -15.94 -11.32
CA TYR A 156 -7.81 -14.82 -10.75
C TYR A 156 -7.33 -13.50 -11.32
N ALA A 157 -8.21 -12.51 -11.26
CA ALA A 157 -7.90 -11.11 -11.49
C ALA A 157 -8.65 -10.28 -10.45
N ASP A 158 -8.00 -9.26 -9.89
CA ASP A 158 -8.60 -8.29 -8.97
C ASP A 158 -8.23 -6.88 -9.41
N VAL A 159 -9.19 -5.96 -9.29
CA VAL A 159 -8.98 -4.53 -9.39
C VAL A 159 -9.74 -3.85 -8.28
N GLY A 160 -9.14 -2.86 -7.64
CA GLY A 160 -9.80 -2.16 -6.54
C GLY A 160 -9.03 -0.95 -6.06
N VAL A 161 -9.51 -0.41 -4.95
CA VAL A 161 -8.93 0.76 -4.30
C VAL A 161 -8.93 0.54 -2.79
N THR A 162 -7.87 1.00 -2.13
CA THR A 162 -7.91 1.23 -0.69
C THR A 162 -8.23 2.68 -0.39
N LEU A 163 -8.98 2.92 0.68
CA LEU A 163 -9.42 4.24 1.11
C LEU A 163 -8.49 4.78 2.20
N GLY A 164 -7.68 5.78 1.87
CA GLY A 164 -6.70 6.37 2.78
C GLY A 164 -5.85 7.43 2.11
N SER A 165 -5.35 8.38 2.89
CA SER A 165 -4.51 9.49 2.39
C SER A 165 -3.12 9.41 3.01
N PHE A 166 -2.09 9.73 2.22
CA PHE A 166 -0.73 9.78 2.73
C PHE A 166 -0.53 10.93 3.72
N THR A 167 0.23 10.67 4.79
CA THR A 167 0.71 11.69 5.70
C THR A 167 2.18 12.00 5.42
N ALA A 168 2.55 13.28 5.48
CA ALA A 168 3.92 13.73 5.26
C ALA A 168 4.60 14.07 6.60
N GLU A 169 5.79 13.55 6.81
CA GLU A 169 6.71 13.93 7.88
C GLU A 169 7.96 14.54 7.24
N ILE A 170 8.38 15.72 7.70
CA ILE A 170 9.58 16.42 7.21
C ILE A 170 10.61 16.47 8.34
N ASP A 171 11.84 16.07 8.05
CA ASP A 171 13.00 16.21 8.93
C ASP A 171 14.08 17.04 8.21
N THR A 172 14.38 18.22 8.73
CA THR A 172 15.29 19.18 8.09
C THR A 172 16.07 19.99 9.12
N ASP A 173 17.30 20.37 8.77
CA ASP A 173 18.16 21.29 9.53
C ASP A 173 18.26 22.68 8.88
N LEU A 174 17.33 22.98 7.96
CA LEU A 174 17.21 24.29 7.31
C LEU A 174 16.52 25.34 8.18
N VAL A 175 15.86 24.95 9.28
CA VAL A 175 15.20 25.90 10.18
C VAL A 175 16.26 26.80 10.83
N GLY A 176 16.06 28.12 10.72
CA GLY A 176 17.00 29.15 11.15
C GLY A 176 18.09 29.49 10.12
N TYR A 177 18.15 28.76 9.00
CA TYR A 177 19.09 29.03 7.92
C TYR A 177 18.47 30.00 6.90
N ASN A 178 19.15 31.11 6.59
CA ASN A 178 18.70 32.12 5.61
C ASN A 178 17.23 32.58 5.78
N GLY A 179 16.79 32.72 7.03
CA GLY A 179 15.44 33.18 7.34
C GLY A 179 14.35 32.11 7.18
N ILE A 180 14.68 30.85 6.87
CA ILE A 180 13.73 29.74 6.86
C ILE A 180 13.24 29.52 8.30
N THR A 181 11.94 29.60 8.49
CA THR A 181 11.29 29.43 9.79
C THR A 181 10.62 28.07 9.89
N GLN A 182 10.23 27.70 11.11
CA GLN A 182 9.37 26.51 11.30
C GLN A 182 8.03 26.66 10.57
N ALA A 183 7.50 27.89 10.45
CA ALA A 183 6.25 28.14 9.73
C ALA A 183 6.38 27.82 8.24
N ASP A 184 7.54 28.03 7.64
CA ASP A 184 7.79 27.68 6.24
C ASP A 184 7.80 26.16 6.03
N VAL A 185 8.40 25.42 6.96
CA VAL A 185 8.40 23.93 6.94
C VAL A 185 6.97 23.39 7.12
N GLU A 186 6.19 23.94 8.05
CA GLU A 186 4.78 23.55 8.23
C GLU A 186 3.90 23.94 7.04
N ALA A 187 4.12 25.10 6.43
CA ALA A 187 3.43 25.50 5.20
C ALA A 187 3.74 24.54 4.05
N GLN A 188 5.00 24.12 3.91
CA GLN A 188 5.40 23.14 2.91
C GLN A 188 4.79 21.76 3.19
N LYS A 189 4.78 21.32 4.46
CA LYS A 189 4.11 20.09 4.88
C LYS A 189 2.61 20.12 4.58
N LYS A 190 1.95 21.25 4.84
CA LYS A 190 0.53 21.45 4.51
C LYS A 190 0.30 21.39 3.00
N LYS A 191 1.16 22.04 2.20
CA LYS A 191 1.08 21.98 0.73
C LYS A 191 1.22 20.55 0.21
N MET A 192 2.15 19.78 0.78
CA MET A 192 2.30 18.35 0.48
C MET A 192 1.03 17.60 0.86
N HIS A 193 0.52 17.79 2.08
CA HIS A 193 -0.72 17.15 2.53
C HIS A 193 -1.91 17.47 1.61
N ASP A 194 -2.10 18.73 1.23
CA ASP A 194 -3.20 19.15 0.34
C ASP A 194 -3.04 18.53 -1.06
N SER A 195 -1.81 18.43 -1.57
CA SER A 195 -1.52 17.76 -2.85
C SER A 195 -1.75 16.24 -2.76
N LEU A 196 -1.44 15.63 -1.61
CA LEU A 196 -1.63 14.20 -1.34
C LEU A 196 -3.08 13.86 -1.00
N GLY A 197 -3.90 14.83 -0.59
CA GLY A 197 -5.34 14.64 -0.38
C GLY A 197 -6.07 14.15 -1.63
N GLY A 198 -5.57 14.52 -2.82
CA GLY A 198 -6.06 13.97 -4.10
C GLY A 198 -5.77 12.47 -4.28
N LEU A 199 -4.80 11.92 -3.55
CA LEU A 199 -4.44 10.49 -3.52
C LEU A 199 -5.13 9.74 -2.38
N SER A 200 -6.36 10.13 -2.02
CA SER A 200 -7.18 9.44 -1.00
C SER A 200 -7.59 8.02 -1.39
N TYR A 201 -7.22 7.58 -2.59
CA TYR A 201 -7.47 6.27 -3.14
C TYR A 201 -6.16 5.70 -3.69
N LEU A 202 -5.68 4.60 -3.11
CA LEU A 202 -4.53 3.87 -3.67
C LEU A 202 -5.07 2.70 -4.51
N PRO A 203 -4.85 2.69 -5.84
CA PRO A 203 -5.31 1.63 -6.71
C PRO A 203 -4.56 0.33 -6.41
N SER A 204 -5.28 -0.78 -6.58
CA SER A 204 -4.81 -2.15 -6.44
C SER A 204 -5.19 -2.90 -7.70
N VAL A 205 -4.27 -3.69 -8.23
CA VAL A 205 -4.53 -4.56 -9.38
C VAL A 205 -3.66 -5.78 -9.23
N SER A 206 -4.23 -6.97 -9.39
CA SER A 206 -3.47 -8.21 -9.35
C SER A 206 -4.06 -9.27 -10.27
N VAL A 207 -3.18 -10.13 -10.75
CA VAL A 207 -3.54 -11.30 -11.57
C VAL A 207 -2.68 -12.48 -11.13
N GLY A 208 -3.21 -13.68 -11.26
CA GLY A 208 -2.44 -14.86 -10.89
C GLY A 208 -3.19 -16.16 -11.04
N MET A 209 -2.65 -17.18 -10.37
CA MET A 209 -3.10 -18.55 -10.44
C MET A 209 -3.71 -18.97 -9.11
N VAL A 210 -4.70 -19.87 -9.20
CA VAL A 210 -5.38 -20.48 -8.06
C VAL A 210 -5.21 -21.99 -8.16
N TYR A 211 -4.98 -22.65 -7.03
CA TYR A 211 -5.09 -24.10 -6.91
C TYR A 211 -6.15 -24.45 -5.87
N ARG A 212 -7.15 -25.22 -6.30
CA ARG A 212 -8.31 -25.62 -5.50
C ARG A 212 -8.25 -27.09 -5.13
N PHE A 213 -8.47 -27.41 -3.85
CA PHE A 213 -8.37 -28.77 -3.30
C PHE A 213 -9.52 -29.15 -2.36
#